data_AF-A0A0A2JHL7-F1
#
_entry.id   AF-A0A0A2JHL7-F1
#
_cell.length_a   1.000
_cell.length_b   1.000
_cell.length_c   1.000
_cell.angle_alpha   90.00
_cell.angle_beta   90.00
_cell.angle_gamma   90.00
#
_symmetry.space_group_name_H-M   'P 1'
#
loop_
_entity.id
_entity.type
_entity.pdbx_description
1 polymer ?
#
loop_
_entity_poly.entity_id
_entity_poly.type
_entity_poly.pdbx_seq_one_letter_code
_entity_poly.pdbx_strand_id
1 'polypeptide(L)'
;MSATKEHKSTQFPLSIESPPSYNDVSGAVIINQEGKPQFLSPEEEVERHHRLQQAVREKMLGLPRTTKFEWHWGTSGMSEYTATMSEDPPLPLYTP
;
A
#
# COMPACT_ATOMS: atom_id res chain seq x y z
N MET A 1 -36.02 -12.30 41.80
CA MET A 1 -34.94 -11.52 41.15
C MET A 1 -34.49 -12.32 39.94
N SER A 2 -34.77 -11.80 38.74
CA SER A 2 -34.64 -12.50 37.47
C SER A 2 -33.31 -12.15 36.82
N ALA A 3 -32.52 -13.15 36.41
CA ALA A 3 -31.36 -12.97 35.56
C ALA A 3 -31.65 -13.67 34.22
N THR A 4 -32.11 -12.91 33.23
CA THR A 4 -32.18 -13.37 31.84
C THR A 4 -30.78 -13.31 31.25
N LYS A 5 -30.20 -14.47 30.93
CA LYS A 5 -29.02 -14.55 30.07
C LYS A 5 -29.50 -14.27 28.65
N GLU A 6 -29.15 -13.11 28.15
CA GLU A 6 -29.50 -12.67 26.82
C GLU A 6 -28.58 -13.40 25.83
N HIS A 7 -29.18 -14.25 25.01
CA HIS A 7 -28.50 -14.96 23.95
C HIS A 7 -28.29 -13.96 22.81
N LYS A 8 -27.11 -13.34 22.74
CA LYS A 8 -26.72 -12.50 21.60
C LYS A 8 -26.66 -13.42 20.38
N SER A 9 -27.73 -13.41 19.60
CA SER A 9 -27.84 -14.05 18.30
C SER A 9 -26.79 -13.44 17.39
N THR A 10 -25.67 -14.13 17.21
CA THR A 10 -24.70 -13.81 16.16
C THR A 10 -25.37 -14.15 14.83
N GLN A 11 -25.99 -13.13 14.24
CA GLN A 11 -26.39 -13.13 12.84
C GLN A 11 -25.11 -13.21 12.01
N PHE A 12 -24.73 -14.41 11.56
CA PHE A 12 -23.73 -14.59 10.53
C PHE A 12 -24.39 -14.27 9.19
N PRO A 13 -24.07 -13.16 8.50
CA PRO A 13 -24.53 -12.98 7.15
C PRO A 13 -23.76 -13.95 6.25
N LEU A 14 -24.51 -14.86 5.62
CA LEU A 14 -24.06 -15.69 4.52
C LEU A 14 -23.65 -14.78 3.36
N SER A 15 -22.39 -14.34 3.32
CA SER A 15 -21.74 -13.85 2.11
C SER A 15 -20.70 -14.86 1.72
N ILE A 16 -20.57 -15.15 0.43
CA ILE A 16 -19.56 -16.03 -0.12
C ILE A 16 -18.22 -15.38 0.22
N GLU A 17 -17.65 -15.76 1.36
CA GLU A 17 -16.61 -15.00 2.04
C GLU A 17 -15.33 -15.19 1.24
N SER A 18 -15.09 -14.25 0.31
CA SER A 18 -13.77 -14.10 -0.28
C SER A 18 -12.79 -14.04 0.89
N PRO A 19 -11.66 -14.75 0.83
CA PRO A 19 -10.70 -14.71 1.92
C PRO A 19 -10.37 -13.24 2.23
N PRO A 20 -10.19 -12.89 3.51
CA PRO A 20 -9.90 -11.52 3.90
C PRO A 20 -8.73 -10.99 3.07
N SER A 21 -8.80 -9.71 2.70
CA SER A 21 -7.69 -9.08 1.99
C SER A 21 -6.43 -9.21 2.84
N TYR A 22 -5.26 -9.21 2.19
CA TYR A 22 -3.99 -9.28 2.90
C TYR A 22 -3.89 -8.19 3.98
N ASN A 23 -4.32 -6.97 3.65
CA ASN A 23 -4.34 -5.84 4.58
C ASN A 23 -5.31 -6.04 5.75
N ASP A 24 -6.40 -6.79 5.58
CA ASP A 24 -7.38 -7.05 6.66
C ASP A 24 -6.78 -7.98 7.73
N VAL A 25 -5.76 -8.77 7.37
CA VAL A 25 -5.08 -9.72 8.29
C VAL A 25 -3.75 -9.15 8.80
N SER A 26 -2.95 -8.52 7.94
CA SER A 26 -1.61 -8.03 8.29
C SER A 26 -1.58 -6.58 8.76
N GLY A 27 -2.62 -5.79 8.44
CA GLY A 27 -2.56 -4.33 8.47
C GLY A 27 -1.74 -3.74 7.33
N ALA A 28 -1.90 -2.44 7.08
CA ALA A 28 -1.11 -1.71 6.11
C ALA A 28 0.30 -1.39 6.63
N VAL A 29 1.30 -1.83 5.87
CA VAL A 29 2.72 -1.57 6.15
C VAL A 29 3.34 -0.79 4.99
N ILE A 30 4.21 0.16 5.33
CA ILE A 30 5.05 0.87 4.37
C ILE A 30 6.51 0.72 4.74
N ILE A 31 7.40 0.96 3.78
CA ILE A 31 8.81 1.17 4.07
C ILE A 31 9.03 2.66 4.33
N ASN A 32 9.57 2.99 5.49
CA ASN A 32 9.89 4.37 5.84
C ASN A 32 11.22 4.84 5.20
N GLN A 33 11.64 6.07 5.48
CA GLN A 33 12.85 6.66 4.91
C GLN A 33 14.13 5.91 5.33
N GLU A 34 14.08 5.26 6.49
CA GLU A 34 15.14 4.43 7.07
C GLU A 34 15.16 3.00 6.50
N GLY A 35 14.27 2.69 5.55
CA GLY A 35 14.18 1.36 4.94
C GLY A 35 13.56 0.30 5.86
N LYS A 36 12.87 0.71 6.93
CA LYS A 36 12.22 -0.18 7.90
C LYS A 36 10.71 -0.27 7.67
N PRO A 37 10.09 -1.43 7.94
CA PRO A 37 8.65 -1.56 7.89
C PRO A 37 8.02 -0.73 9.02
N GLN A 38 7.04 0.08 8.66
CA GLN A 38 6.22 0.90 9.55
C GLN A 38 4.75 0.59 9.30
N PHE A 39 4.04 0.20 10.35
CA PHE A 39 2.59 0.02 10.30
C PHE A 39 1.89 1.37 10.33
N LEU A 40 0.85 1.48 9.52
CA LEU A 40 0.00 2.67 9.46
C LEU A 40 -1.20 2.52 10.40
N SER A 41 -1.71 3.65 10.89
CA SER A 41 -3.05 3.66 11.49
C SER A 41 -4.12 3.53 10.40
N PRO A 42 -5.34 3.09 10.73
CA PRO A 42 -6.44 3.03 9.77
C PRO A 42 -6.71 4.37 9.08
N GLU A 43 -6.63 5.48 9.82
CA GLU A 43 -6.82 6.83 9.28
C GLU A 43 -5.71 7.22 8.30
N GLU A 44 -4.46 6.90 8.64
CA GLU A 44 -3.31 7.18 7.78
C GLU A 44 -3.35 6.35 6.50
N GLU A 45 -3.76 5.08 6.56
CA GLU A 45 -3.96 4.23 5.38
C GLU A 45 -5.00 4.85 4.43
N VAL A 46 -6.14 5.28 4.96
CA VAL A 46 -7.22 5.89 4.15
C VAL A 46 -6.74 7.20 3.51
N GLU A 47 -6.05 8.05 4.27
CA GLU A 47 -5.52 9.30 3.73
C GLU A 47 -4.50 9.05 2.62
N ARG A 48 -3.57 8.11 2.84
CA ARG A 48 -2.56 7.72 1.85
C ARG A 48 -3.20 7.17 0.58
N HIS A 49 -4.23 6.34 0.73
CA HIS A 49 -4.99 5.78 -0.39
C HIS A 49 -5.68 6.89 -1.20
N HIS A 50 -6.33 7.85 -0.54
CA HIS A 50 -6.97 8.98 -1.21
C HIS A 50 -5.95 9.83 -2.00
N ARG A 51 -4.79 10.13 -1.40
CA ARG A 51 -3.70 10.85 -2.08
C ARG A 51 -3.18 10.07 -3.28
N LEU A 52 -3.01 8.75 -3.16
CA LEU A 52 -2.59 7.91 -4.28
C LEU A 52 -3.62 7.97 -5.42
N GLN A 53 -4.90 7.79 -5.12
CA GLN A 53 -5.96 7.85 -6.12
C GLN A 53 -6.01 9.20 -6.84
N GLN A 54 -5.84 10.30 -6.12
CA GLN A 54 -5.79 11.62 -6.72
C GLN A 54 -4.57 11.79 -7.64
N ALA A 55 -3.38 11.38 -7.18
CA ALA A 55 -2.17 11.43 -7.99
C ALA A 55 -2.28 10.57 -9.27
N VAL A 56 -2.91 9.39 -9.17
CA VAL A 56 -3.19 8.52 -10.31
C VAL A 56 -4.15 9.19 -11.28
N ARG A 57 -5.24 9.80 -10.78
CA ARG A 57 -6.22 10.52 -11.61
C ARG A 57 -5.57 11.68 -12.36
N GLU A 58 -4.78 12.50 -11.66
CA GLU A 58 -4.03 13.60 -12.26
C GLU A 58 -3.15 13.09 -13.41
N LYS A 59 -2.37 12.03 -13.15
CA LYS A 59 -1.50 11.40 -14.16
C LYS A 59 -2.30 10.85 -15.34
N MET A 60 -3.41 10.15 -15.10
CA MET A 60 -4.23 9.55 -16.15
C MET A 60 -4.89 10.59 -17.06
N LEU A 61 -5.20 11.78 -16.52
CA LEU A 61 -5.77 12.90 -17.27
C LEU A 61 -4.70 13.83 -17.87
N GLY A 62 -3.41 13.53 -17.70
CA GLY A 62 -2.32 14.40 -18.14
C GLY A 62 -2.28 15.75 -17.41
N LEU A 63 -2.90 15.84 -16.24
CA LEU A 63 -2.91 17.04 -15.41
C LEU A 63 -1.56 17.20 -14.69
N PRO A 64 -1.15 18.45 -14.38
CA PRO A 64 -0.02 18.69 -13.50
C PRO A 64 -0.21 17.97 -12.16
N ARG A 65 0.87 17.36 -11.64
CA ARG A 65 0.83 16.67 -10.34
C ARG A 65 0.77 17.69 -9.23
N THR A 66 -0.40 17.86 -8.62
CA THR A 66 -0.61 18.72 -7.45
C THR A 66 -0.62 17.92 -6.16
N THR A 67 -0.91 16.63 -6.27
CA THR A 67 -0.95 15.76 -5.10
C THR A 67 0.46 15.39 -4.65
N LYS A 68 0.80 15.76 -3.41
CA LYS A 68 2.03 15.32 -2.75
C LYS A 68 1.87 13.86 -2.33
N PHE A 69 2.49 12.98 -3.11
CA PHE A 69 2.56 11.55 -2.84
C PHE A 69 3.98 11.09 -3.10
N GLU A 70 4.73 10.84 -2.03
CA GLU A 70 6.12 10.40 -2.09
C GLU A 70 6.21 8.90 -1.83
N TRP A 71 6.89 8.19 -2.73
CA TRP A 71 7.41 6.88 -2.40
C TRP A 71 8.71 7.11 -1.62
N HIS A 72 8.82 6.55 -0.41
CA HIS A 72 10.10 6.52 0.27
C HIS A 72 11.02 5.58 -0.53
N TRP A 73 11.85 6.16 -1.41
CA TRP A 73 13.01 5.45 -1.93
C TRP A 73 13.94 5.25 -0.73
N GLY A 74 14.09 3.98 -0.32
CA GLY A 74 14.99 3.65 0.77
C GLY A 74 16.35 4.25 0.49
N THR A 75 16.93 4.93 1.47
CA THR A 75 18.32 5.42 1.41
C THR A 75 19.35 4.27 1.33
N SER A 76 18.89 3.03 1.52
CA SER A 76 19.69 1.81 1.43
C SER A 76 19.92 1.39 -0.03
N GLY A 77 20.82 2.09 -0.71
CA GLY A 77 21.38 1.64 -1.98
C GLY A 77 21.61 2.68 -3.07
N MET A 78 21.92 3.94 -2.75
CA MET A 78 22.87 4.68 -3.60
C MET A 78 24.24 3.97 -3.50
N SER A 79 24.30 2.77 -4.07
CA SER A 79 25.52 2.27 -4.68
C SER A 79 25.90 3.30 -5.73
N GLU A 80 27.15 3.70 -5.68
CA GLU A 80 27.83 4.59 -6.62
C GLU A 80 27.57 4.18 -8.07
N TYR A 81 26.49 4.67 -8.66
CA TYR A 81 26.47 4.95 -10.08
C TYR A 81 25.96 6.38 -10.23
N THR A 82 26.93 7.28 -10.13
CA THR A 82 26.81 8.61 -10.71
C THR A 82 26.21 8.51 -12.10
N ALA A 83 25.22 9.36 -12.35
CA ALA A 83 24.62 9.65 -13.64
C ALA A 83 25.63 9.50 -14.80
N THR A 84 25.47 8.44 -15.58
CA THR A 84 25.92 8.41 -16.97
C THR A 84 24.66 8.18 -17.80
N MET A 85 24.38 9.14 -18.65
CA MET A 85 23.24 9.18 -19.55
C MET A 85 23.14 7.87 -20.35
N SER A 86 21.92 7.36 -20.53
CA SER A 86 21.55 6.51 -21.66
C SER A 86 22.20 5.11 -21.75
N GLU A 87 21.75 4.14 -20.95
CA GLU A 87 21.84 2.73 -21.37
C GLU A 87 20.66 1.93 -20.83
N ASP A 88 19.84 1.41 -21.74
CA ASP A 88 18.78 0.45 -21.47
C ASP A 88 19.46 -0.85 -20.99
N PRO A 89 19.24 -1.32 -19.75
CA PRO A 89 19.94 -2.48 -19.23
C PRO A 89 19.60 -3.71 -20.09
N PRO A 90 20.60 -4.46 -20.58
CA PRO A 90 20.33 -5.58 -21.48
C PRO A 90 19.43 -6.60 -20.79
N LEU A 91 18.33 -6.95 -21.47
CA LEU A 91 17.41 -7.98 -20.98
C LEU A 91 18.18 -9.28 -20.71
N PRO A 92 17.89 -9.99 -19.61
CA PRO A 92 18.57 -11.24 -19.31
C PRO A 92 18.30 -12.23 -20.45
N LEU A 93 19.37 -12.81 -20.99
CA LEU A 93 19.27 -13.88 -21.98
C LEU A 93 18.64 -15.11 -21.30
N TYR A 94 17.38 -15.37 -21.62
CA TYR A 94 16.75 -16.64 -21.29
C TYR A 94 17.29 -17.72 -22.24
N THR A 95 18.11 -18.61 -21.72
CA THR A 95 18.51 -19.84 -22.42
C THR A 95 17.47 -20.93 -22.16
N PRO A 96 16.91 -21.58 -23.19
CA PRO A 96 15.93 -22.66 -23.05
C PRO A 96 16.52 -23.94 -22.47
#